data_AF-A0A1F6ECR1-F1
#
_entry.id   AF-A0A1F6ECR1-F1
#
_cell.length_a   1.000
_cell.length_b   1.000
_cell.length_c   1.000
_cell.angle_alpha   90.00
_cell.angle_beta   90.00
_cell.angle_gamma   90.00
#
_symmetry.space_group_name_H-M   'P 1'
#
loop_
_entity.id
_entity.type
_entity.pdbx_description
1 polymer ?
#
loop_
_entity_poly.entity_id
_entity_poly.type
_entity_poly.pdbx_seq_one_letter_code
_entity_poly.pdbx_strand_id
1 'polypeptide(L)'
;MKPEKSKNSGFTLVEMLVAIMVLSLAVAGPLTVVSKGISNTAYARDQITAVFLAQEGMEAVRNLRDSNGLAGAPWLQQFDSCAAADCGINIIGSPPAITVNTCSALGNCLLYYNDSIGLYNHQTAGTEPARFSRSFRLVPVDEKEARLTVTVSWQTNAVLPSRTFTVTTELLNWQ
;
A
#
# COMPACT_ATOMS: atom_id res chain seq x y z
N MET A 1 24.89 74.67 -13.41
CA MET A 1 24.37 73.29 -13.24
C MET A 1 23.94 72.77 -14.60
N LYS A 2 24.59 71.73 -15.12
CA LYS A 2 24.14 71.03 -16.34
C LYS A 2 23.06 70.02 -15.93
N PRO A 3 21.88 69.99 -16.57
CA PRO A 3 20.88 68.97 -16.29
C PRO A 3 21.38 67.61 -16.83
N GLU A 4 21.44 66.61 -15.96
CA GLU A 4 21.62 65.22 -16.37
C GLU A 4 20.35 64.76 -17.09
N LYS A 5 20.48 64.44 -18.38
CA LYS A 5 19.37 63.92 -19.18
C LYS A 5 19.11 62.47 -18.73
N SER A 6 18.03 62.24 -17.98
CA SER A 6 17.59 60.86 -17.72
C SER A 6 17.09 60.26 -19.04
N LYS A 7 17.79 59.23 -19.53
CA LYS A 7 17.30 58.40 -20.63
C LYS A 7 16.22 57.48 -20.06
N ASN A 8 14.96 57.93 -20.08
CA ASN A 8 13.84 57.01 -19.88
C ASN A 8 13.66 56.17 -21.15
N SER A 9 14.41 55.05 -21.23
CA SER A 9 14.19 54.02 -22.25
C SER A 9 13.03 53.13 -21.82
N GLY A 10 11.91 53.21 -22.55
CA GLY A 10 10.82 52.23 -22.43
C GLY A 10 11.20 50.89 -23.07
N PHE A 11 10.56 49.81 -22.62
CA PHE A 11 10.67 48.49 -23.24
C PHE A 11 9.96 48.47 -24.60
N THR A 12 10.53 47.78 -25.57
CA THR A 12 9.85 47.54 -26.85
C THR A 12 8.87 46.37 -26.74
N LEU A 13 7.83 46.35 -27.58
CA LEU A 13 6.89 45.22 -27.64
C LEU A 13 7.60 43.91 -28.00
N VAL A 14 8.61 43.98 -28.86
CA VAL A 14 9.41 42.81 -29.26
C VAL A 14 10.20 42.25 -28.08
N GLU A 15 10.76 43.12 -27.24
CA GLU A 15 11.50 42.72 -26.03
C GLU A 15 10.60 42.04 -24.99
N MET A 16 9.39 42.54 -24.78
CA MET A 16 8.39 41.88 -23.92
C MET A 16 8.00 40.50 -24.45
N LEU A 17 7.83 40.37 -25.77
CA LEU A 17 7.48 39.10 -26.40
C LEU A 17 8.61 38.07 -26.23
N VAL A 18 9.87 38.48 -26.44
CA VAL A 18 11.04 37.62 -26.19
C VAL A 18 11.17 37.28 -24.70
N ALA A 19 10.95 38.23 -23.80
CA ALA A 19 11.02 38.01 -22.36
C ALA A 19 9.99 36.97 -21.88
N ILE A 20 8.74 37.05 -22.34
CA ILE A 20 7.70 36.08 -21.99
C ILE A 20 8.01 34.69 -22.57
N MET A 21 8.59 34.60 -23.78
CA MET A 21 9.02 33.31 -24.34
C MET A 21 10.10 32.65 -23.48
N VAL A 22 11.16 33.39 -23.13
CA VAL A 22 12.24 32.88 -22.28
C VAL A 22 11.72 32.49 -20.90
N LEU A 23 10.86 33.33 -20.30
CA LEU A 23 10.23 33.03 -19.02
C LEU A 23 9.40 31.75 -19.08
N SER A 24 8.60 31.57 -20.14
CA SER A 24 7.74 30.40 -20.32
C SER A 24 8.57 29.11 -20.41
N LEU A 25 9.67 29.13 -21.17
CA LEU A 25 10.61 28.01 -21.27
C LEU A 25 11.32 27.74 -19.93
N ALA A 26 11.72 28.80 -19.22
CA ALA A 26 12.38 28.69 -17.92
C ALA A 26 11.48 28.07 -16.85
N VAL A 27 10.17 28.35 -16.86
CA VAL A 27 9.21 27.82 -15.89
C VAL A 27 8.74 26.40 -16.25
N ALA A 28 8.69 26.06 -17.55
CA ALA A 28 8.21 24.75 -18.00
C ALA A 28 9.04 23.58 -17.42
N GLY A 29 10.38 23.71 -17.42
CA GLY A 29 11.27 22.66 -16.90
C GLY A 29 10.97 22.31 -15.43
N PRO A 30 11.10 23.25 -14.49
CA PRO A 30 10.80 23.03 -13.08
C PRO A 30 9.39 22.48 -12.83
N LEU A 31 8.37 22.98 -13.55
CA LEU A 31 6.98 22.52 -13.38
C LEU A 31 6.82 21.03 -13.69
N THR A 32 7.49 20.54 -14.74
CA THR A 32 7.44 19.11 -15.08
C THR A 32 8.11 18.24 -14.02
N VAL A 33 9.21 18.71 -13.41
CA VAL A 33 9.90 18.01 -12.33
C VAL A 33 9.00 17.93 -11.09
N VAL A 34 8.35 19.03 -10.72
CA VAL A 34 7.40 19.08 -9.59
C VAL A 34 6.23 18.12 -9.82
N SER A 35 5.64 18.14 -11.01
CA SER A 35 4.52 17.24 -11.36
C SER A 35 4.91 15.77 -11.22
N LYS A 36 6.08 15.38 -11.72
CA LYS A 36 6.63 14.02 -11.52
C LYS A 36 6.91 13.71 -10.06
N GLY A 37 7.45 14.68 -9.30
CA GLY A 37 7.73 14.53 -7.88
C GLY A 37 6.47 14.21 -7.05
N ILE A 38 5.35 14.87 -7.34
CA ILE A 38 4.06 14.61 -6.70
C ILE A 38 3.59 13.17 -6.98
N SER A 39 3.64 12.74 -8.25
CA SER A 39 3.26 11.37 -8.63
C SER A 39 4.16 10.32 -7.98
N ASN A 40 5.47 10.56 -7.91
CA ASN A 40 6.42 9.65 -7.27
C ASN A 40 6.21 9.58 -5.76
N THR A 41 5.87 10.69 -5.12
CA THR A 41 5.56 10.72 -3.68
C THR A 41 4.32 9.88 -3.36
N ALA A 42 3.26 10.01 -4.17
CA ALA A 42 2.06 9.18 -4.02
C ALA A 42 2.37 7.69 -4.19
N TYR A 43 3.17 7.35 -5.21
CA TYR A 43 3.63 5.98 -5.43
C TYR A 43 4.45 5.42 -4.25
N ALA A 44 5.42 6.19 -3.75
CA ALA A 44 6.26 5.79 -2.63
C ALA A 44 5.42 5.57 -1.35
N ARG A 45 4.43 6.44 -1.09
CA ARG A 45 3.49 6.29 0.03
C ARG A 45 2.68 4.99 -0.08
N ASP A 46 2.15 4.69 -1.26
CA ASP A 46 1.39 3.46 -1.49
C ASP A 46 2.27 2.22 -1.30
N GLN A 47 3.52 2.26 -1.79
CA GLN A 47 4.48 1.17 -1.62
C GLN A 47 4.80 0.92 -0.14
N ILE A 48 5.06 1.97 0.64
CA ILE A 48 5.29 1.86 2.09
C ILE A 48 4.07 1.26 2.79
N THR A 49 2.86 1.70 2.41
CA THR A 49 1.60 1.16 2.95
C THR A 49 1.48 -0.33 2.64
N ALA A 50 1.77 -0.75 1.41
CA ALA A 50 1.73 -2.16 1.02
C ALA A 50 2.73 -3.03 1.80
N VAL A 51 3.94 -2.51 2.08
CA VAL A 51 4.93 -3.21 2.92
C VAL A 51 4.42 -3.38 4.35
N PHE A 52 3.85 -2.33 4.95
CA PHE A 52 3.28 -2.44 6.30
C PHE A 52 2.08 -3.38 6.36
N LEU A 53 1.20 -3.38 5.35
CA LEU A 53 0.09 -4.32 5.25
C LEU A 53 0.57 -5.78 5.16
N ALA A 54 1.67 -6.02 4.45
CA ALA A 54 2.28 -7.35 4.36
C ALA A 54 2.88 -7.80 5.71
N GLN A 55 3.57 -6.89 6.41
CA GLN A 55 4.10 -7.15 7.75
C GLN A 55 2.98 -7.43 8.76
N GLU A 56 1.95 -6.59 8.79
CA GLU A 56 0.77 -6.79 9.64
C GLU A 56 0.11 -8.16 9.37
N GLY A 57 -0.01 -8.55 8.09
CA GLY A 57 -0.51 -9.87 7.72
C GLY A 57 0.34 -11.01 8.28
N MET A 58 1.67 -10.90 8.18
CA MET A 58 2.58 -11.91 8.76
C MET A 58 2.44 -11.99 10.28
N GLU A 59 2.41 -10.85 10.97
CA GLU A 59 2.28 -10.83 12.43
C GLU A 59 0.93 -11.39 12.89
N ALA A 60 -0.16 -11.14 12.16
CA ALA A 60 -1.45 -11.71 12.49
C ALA A 60 -1.47 -13.25 12.34
N VAL A 61 -0.81 -13.81 11.32
CA VAL A 61 -0.63 -15.28 11.22
C VAL A 61 0.19 -15.81 12.38
N ARG A 62 1.31 -15.14 12.74
CA ARG A 62 2.13 -15.55 13.89
C ARG A 62 1.35 -15.51 15.19
N ASN A 63 0.56 -14.45 15.40
CA ASN A 63 -0.25 -14.29 16.60
C ASN A 63 -1.32 -15.39 16.73
N LEU A 64 -2.02 -15.72 15.65
CA LEU A 64 -2.98 -16.84 15.64
C LEU A 64 -2.30 -18.17 15.96
N ARG A 65 -1.15 -18.42 15.33
CA ARG A 65 -0.36 -19.62 15.58
C ARG A 65 0.08 -19.70 17.04
N ASP A 66 0.65 -18.64 17.59
CA ASP A 66 1.10 -18.59 18.99
C ASP A 66 -0.08 -18.78 19.95
N SER A 67 -1.23 -18.19 19.62
CA SER A 67 -2.48 -18.35 20.38
C SER A 67 -2.97 -19.81 20.40
N ASN A 68 -2.86 -20.53 19.29
CA ASN A 68 -3.16 -21.97 19.25
C ASN A 68 -2.23 -22.74 20.17
N GLY A 69 -0.93 -22.42 20.13
CA GLY A 69 0.04 -23.07 20.98
C GLY A 69 -0.25 -22.85 22.47
N LEU A 70 -0.58 -21.62 22.88
CA LEU A 70 -0.97 -21.31 24.25
C LEU A 70 -2.27 -22.02 24.67
N ALA A 71 -3.17 -22.30 23.73
CA ALA A 71 -4.42 -23.01 23.96
C ALA A 71 -4.26 -24.55 23.95
N GLY A 72 -3.08 -25.09 23.63
CA GLY A 72 -2.87 -26.54 23.44
C GLY A 72 -3.58 -27.11 22.20
N ALA A 73 -3.93 -26.25 21.25
CA ALA A 73 -4.55 -26.61 19.98
C ALA A 73 -3.50 -26.92 18.90
N PRO A 74 -3.86 -27.62 17.81
CA PRO A 74 -2.97 -27.75 16.65
C PRO A 74 -2.52 -26.37 16.17
N TRP A 75 -1.21 -26.16 16.06
CA TRP A 75 -0.63 -24.84 15.77
C TRP A 75 -1.15 -24.21 14.47
N LEU A 76 -1.65 -25.02 13.52
CA LEU A 76 -2.22 -24.58 12.24
C LEU A 76 -3.76 -24.65 12.13
N GLN A 77 -4.50 -24.81 13.22
CA GLN A 77 -5.94 -25.14 13.21
C GLN A 77 -6.83 -24.23 12.33
N GLN A 78 -6.53 -22.94 12.17
CA GLN A 78 -7.35 -22.01 11.36
C GLN A 78 -6.89 -21.88 9.90
N PHE A 79 -5.87 -22.62 9.47
CA PHE A 79 -5.22 -22.41 8.17
C PHE A 79 -5.42 -23.54 7.15
N ASP A 80 -6.29 -24.52 7.44
CA ASP A 80 -6.47 -25.73 6.61
C ASP A 80 -6.72 -25.43 5.12
N SER A 81 -7.49 -24.38 4.82
CA SER A 81 -7.81 -23.98 3.44
C SER A 81 -6.71 -23.15 2.77
N CYS A 82 -5.76 -22.62 3.54
CA CYS A 82 -4.78 -21.63 3.10
C CYS A 82 -3.52 -22.24 2.48
N ALA A 83 -3.42 -23.57 2.45
CA ALA A 83 -2.42 -24.27 1.63
C ALA A 83 -2.89 -24.42 0.18
N ALA A 84 -4.19 -24.65 -0.04
CA ALA A 84 -4.77 -24.90 -1.36
C ALA A 84 -5.32 -23.66 -2.05
N ALA A 85 -5.59 -22.59 -1.29
CA ALA A 85 -6.13 -21.33 -1.79
C ALA A 85 -5.44 -20.13 -1.13
N ASP A 86 -5.56 -18.96 -1.77
CA ASP A 86 -5.21 -17.70 -1.13
C ASP A 86 -6.24 -17.37 -0.04
N CYS A 87 -5.75 -16.97 1.12
CA CYS A 87 -6.55 -16.56 2.26
C CYS A 87 -6.35 -15.09 2.61
N GLY A 88 -7.32 -14.50 3.30
CA GLY A 88 -7.23 -13.18 3.90
C GLY A 88 -7.38 -13.26 5.41
N ILE A 89 -6.84 -12.24 6.08
CA ILE A 89 -6.93 -12.09 7.53
C ILE A 89 -7.85 -10.92 7.81
N ASN A 90 -8.98 -11.21 8.44
CA ASN A 90 -9.98 -10.22 8.76
C ASN A 90 -9.95 -9.92 10.27
N ILE A 91 -9.53 -8.70 10.60
CA ILE A 91 -9.45 -8.19 11.97
C ILE A 91 -10.71 -7.35 12.22
N ILE A 92 -11.56 -7.82 13.11
CA ILE A 92 -12.88 -7.23 13.37
C ILE A 92 -13.19 -7.14 14.86
N GLY A 93 -14.04 -6.18 15.24
CA GLY A 93 -14.59 -6.07 16.59
C GLY A 93 -13.71 -5.37 17.62
N SER A 94 -14.24 -5.25 18.84
CA SER A 94 -13.56 -4.78 20.05
C SER A 94 -14.00 -5.65 21.23
N PRO A 95 -13.12 -6.51 21.79
CA PRO A 95 -11.70 -6.66 21.45
C PRO A 95 -11.48 -7.22 20.02
N PRO A 96 -10.34 -6.91 19.39
CA PRO A 96 -10.05 -7.34 18.03
C PRO A 96 -9.97 -8.87 17.95
N ALA A 97 -10.86 -9.45 17.17
CA ALA A 97 -10.85 -10.86 16.82
C ALA A 97 -10.23 -11.04 15.43
N ILE A 98 -9.33 -12.01 15.31
CA ILE A 98 -8.71 -12.38 14.04
C ILE A 98 -9.45 -13.58 13.46
N THR A 99 -9.93 -13.44 12.23
CA THR A 99 -10.57 -14.52 11.48
C THR A 99 -9.84 -14.75 10.17
N VAL A 100 -9.81 -16.01 9.72
CA VAL A 100 -9.17 -16.43 8.48
C VAL A 100 -10.22 -16.98 7.54
N ASN A 101 -10.27 -16.48 6.31
CA ASN A 101 -11.17 -16.95 5.28
C ASN A 101 -10.45 -16.98 3.93
N THR A 102 -10.93 -17.80 3.00
CA THR A 102 -10.42 -17.81 1.63
C THR A 102 -10.74 -16.50 0.90
N CYS A 103 -9.89 -16.09 -0.03
CA CYS A 103 -10.12 -14.86 -0.78
C CYS A 103 -11.41 -14.89 -1.60
N SER A 104 -11.90 -16.07 -2.01
CA SER A 104 -13.21 -16.22 -2.65
C SER A 104 -14.36 -15.82 -1.73
N ALA A 105 -14.25 -16.07 -0.42
CA ALA A 105 -15.24 -15.65 0.56
C ALA A 105 -15.11 -14.16 0.92
N LEU A 106 -13.92 -13.57 0.72
CA LEU A 106 -13.59 -12.18 1.05
C LEU A 106 -13.60 -11.24 -0.18
N GLY A 107 -14.27 -11.62 -1.28
CA GLY A 107 -14.33 -10.78 -2.48
C GLY A 107 -12.95 -10.47 -3.07
N ASN A 108 -12.15 -11.51 -3.32
CA ASN A 108 -10.76 -11.43 -3.82
C ASN A 108 -9.78 -10.74 -2.86
N CYS A 109 -10.03 -10.85 -1.55
CA CYS A 109 -9.15 -10.29 -0.51
C CYS A 109 -8.89 -8.78 -0.66
N LEU A 110 -9.85 -8.05 -1.25
CA LEU A 110 -9.81 -6.59 -1.26
C LEU A 110 -9.84 -6.07 0.19
N LEU A 111 -9.04 -5.04 0.45
CA LEU A 111 -9.03 -4.37 1.74
C LEU A 111 -9.95 -3.15 1.71
N TYR A 112 -10.53 -2.86 2.86
CA TYR A 112 -11.38 -1.72 3.14
C TYR A 112 -10.78 -1.00 4.35
N TYR A 113 -10.77 0.33 4.32
CA TYR A 113 -10.30 1.11 5.45
C TYR A 113 -11.46 1.38 6.39
N ASN A 114 -11.35 0.91 7.64
CA ASN A 114 -12.36 1.14 8.66
C ASN A 114 -11.93 2.32 9.54
N ASP A 115 -12.56 3.48 9.33
CA ASP A 115 -12.29 4.73 10.06
C ASP A 115 -12.54 4.61 11.58
N SER A 116 -13.41 3.70 12.01
CA SER A 116 -13.76 3.56 13.44
C SER A 116 -12.67 2.86 14.25
N ILE A 117 -11.96 1.90 13.64
CA ILE A 117 -10.85 1.18 14.28
C ILE A 117 -9.47 1.62 13.76
N GLY A 118 -9.42 2.42 12.69
CA GLY A 118 -8.18 2.91 12.09
C GLY A 118 -7.35 1.81 11.41
N LEU A 119 -7.98 0.75 10.91
CA LEU A 119 -7.31 -0.42 10.33
C LEU A 119 -7.87 -0.78 8.95
N TYR A 120 -7.03 -1.44 8.16
CA TYR A 120 -7.46 -2.12 6.94
C TYR A 120 -7.98 -3.52 7.28
N ASN A 121 -9.15 -3.86 6.78
CA ASN A 121 -9.72 -5.20 6.95
C ASN A 121 -10.50 -5.64 5.71
N HIS A 122 -11.19 -6.78 5.77
CA HIS A 122 -11.97 -7.30 4.65
C HIS A 122 -13.48 -7.08 4.82
N GLN A 123 -13.90 -6.11 5.67
CA GLN A 123 -15.31 -5.81 5.88
C GLN A 123 -15.83 -4.87 4.78
N THR A 124 -16.78 -5.35 4.00
CA THR A 124 -17.39 -4.63 2.87
C THR A 124 -18.50 -3.65 3.29
N ALA A 125 -18.90 -3.64 4.56
CA ALA A 125 -20.08 -2.92 5.01
C ALA A 125 -19.82 -1.40 5.06
N GLY A 126 -20.43 -0.66 4.14
CA GLY A 126 -20.52 0.80 4.17
C GLY A 126 -19.24 1.56 3.78
N THR A 127 -18.26 0.89 3.19
CA THR A 127 -16.99 1.51 2.76
C THR A 127 -16.64 1.12 1.33
N GLU A 128 -16.08 2.08 0.57
CA GLU A 128 -15.51 1.81 -0.74
C GLU A 128 -14.21 0.98 -0.60
N PRO A 129 -13.92 0.05 -1.52
CA PRO A 129 -12.71 -0.73 -1.47
C PRO A 129 -11.48 0.19 -1.52
N ALA A 130 -10.51 -0.09 -0.66
CA ALA A 130 -9.21 0.51 -0.77
C ALA A 130 -8.51 0.02 -2.04
N ARG A 131 -7.46 0.73 -2.45
CA ARG A 131 -6.62 0.38 -3.60
C ARG A 131 -5.73 -0.86 -3.38
N PHE A 132 -5.85 -1.52 -2.22
CA PHE A 132 -4.99 -2.61 -1.78
C PHE A 132 -5.80 -3.91 -1.70
N SER A 133 -5.19 -5.02 -2.11
CA SER A 133 -5.62 -6.37 -1.78
C SER A 133 -4.48 -7.07 -1.07
N ARG A 134 -4.79 -7.81 -0.01
CA ARG A 134 -3.81 -8.57 0.79
C ARG A 134 -4.28 -9.99 0.92
N SER A 135 -3.47 -10.92 0.42
CA SER A 135 -3.66 -12.34 0.64
C SER A 135 -2.43 -12.98 1.27
N PHE A 136 -2.61 -14.16 1.84
CA PHE A 136 -1.52 -15.01 2.26
C PHE A 136 -1.81 -16.46 1.88
N ARG A 137 -0.73 -17.22 1.72
CA ARG A 137 -0.74 -18.66 1.52
C ARG A 137 0.17 -19.28 2.56
N LEU A 138 -0.32 -20.32 3.24
CA LEU A 138 0.41 -21.04 4.28
C LEU A 138 0.51 -22.51 3.87
N VAL A 139 1.70 -22.93 3.47
CA VAL A 139 1.93 -24.29 2.96
C VAL A 139 2.80 -25.05 3.96
N PRO A 140 2.28 -26.11 4.61
CA PRO A 140 3.11 -26.98 5.45
C PRO A 140 4.28 -27.56 4.64
N VAL A 141 5.48 -27.48 5.19
CA VAL A 141 6.70 -28.07 4.64
C VAL A 141 6.91 -29.45 5.28
N ASP A 142 6.75 -29.53 6.60
CA ASP A 142 6.74 -30.78 7.38
C ASP A 142 5.80 -30.62 8.60
N GLU A 143 5.92 -31.50 9.61
CA GLU A 143 5.11 -31.46 10.83
C GLU A 143 5.41 -30.26 11.74
N LYS A 144 6.58 -29.64 11.59
CA LYS A 144 7.11 -28.56 12.43
C LYS A 144 7.41 -27.27 11.66
N GLU A 145 7.23 -27.23 10.36
CA GLU A 145 7.54 -26.08 9.53
C GLU A 145 6.43 -25.83 8.50
N ALA A 146 6.06 -24.56 8.33
CA ALA A 146 5.14 -24.12 7.30
C ALA A 146 5.64 -22.82 6.66
N ARG A 147 5.59 -22.78 5.33
CA ARG A 147 5.96 -21.60 4.56
C ARG A 147 4.79 -20.64 4.47
N LEU A 148 4.96 -19.46 5.05
CA LEU A 148 4.02 -18.35 4.95
C LEU A 148 4.48 -17.40 3.83
N THR A 149 3.61 -17.18 2.85
CA THR A 149 3.82 -16.18 1.80
C THR A 149 2.68 -15.18 1.85
N VAL A 150 2.98 -13.91 2.13
CA VAL A 150 2.01 -12.81 2.11
C VAL A 150 2.22 -11.99 0.85
N THR A 151 1.15 -11.77 0.09
CA THR A 151 1.17 -10.96 -1.13
C THR A 151 0.21 -9.79 -0.98
N VAL A 152 0.74 -8.59 -1.20
CA VAL A 152 -0.07 -7.37 -1.28
C VAL A 152 -0.01 -6.85 -2.70
N SER A 153 -1.17 -6.56 -3.27
CA SER A 153 -1.29 -5.95 -4.59
C SER A 153 -1.97 -4.59 -4.48
N TRP A 154 -1.53 -3.62 -5.28
CA TRP A 154 -2.14 -2.30 -5.32
C TRP A 154 -1.99 -1.63 -6.68
N GLN A 155 -2.82 -0.61 -6.91
CA GLN A 155 -2.74 0.22 -8.10
C GLN A 155 -2.82 1.70 -7.70
N THR A 156 -1.74 2.46 -7.93
CA THR A 156 -1.64 3.87 -7.51
C THR A 156 -2.57 4.80 -8.29
N ASN A 157 -2.79 4.53 -9.59
CA ASN A 157 -3.80 5.19 -10.40
C ASN A 157 -4.27 4.26 -11.52
N ALA A 158 -5.43 4.54 -12.11
CA ALA A 158 -6.04 3.69 -13.13
C ALA A 158 -5.20 3.50 -14.42
N VAL A 159 -4.20 4.35 -14.64
CA VAL A 159 -3.36 4.36 -15.84
C VAL A 159 -2.10 3.50 -15.66
N LEU A 160 -1.58 3.41 -14.44
CA LEU A 160 -0.39 2.62 -14.13
C LEU A 160 -0.76 1.16 -13.89
N PRO A 161 0.14 0.21 -14.22
CA PRO A 161 -0.09 -1.20 -13.96
C PRO A 161 -0.19 -1.47 -12.45
N SER A 162 -0.94 -2.50 -12.09
CA SER A 162 -0.93 -3.02 -10.72
C SER A 162 0.49 -3.46 -10.34
N ARG A 163 0.82 -3.24 -9.07
CA ARG A 163 2.07 -3.66 -8.45
C ARG A 163 1.78 -4.70 -7.40
N THR A 164 2.77 -5.54 -7.16
CA THR A 164 2.73 -6.58 -6.15
C THR A 164 3.98 -6.49 -5.29
N PHE A 165 3.80 -6.75 -4.01
CA PHE A 165 4.86 -6.94 -3.03
C PHE A 165 4.59 -8.25 -2.32
N THR A 166 5.59 -9.13 -2.32
CA THR A 166 5.48 -10.46 -1.72
C THR A 166 6.61 -10.65 -0.72
N VAL A 167 6.25 -11.12 0.47
CA VAL A 167 7.20 -11.49 1.53
C VAL A 167 6.93 -12.93 1.93
N THR A 168 8.00 -13.69 2.09
CA THR A 168 7.95 -15.10 2.48
C THR A 168 8.78 -15.31 3.74
N THR A 169 8.23 -16.06 4.69
CA THR A 169 8.89 -16.47 5.93
C THR A 169 8.55 -17.92 6.21
N GLU A 170 9.45 -18.61 6.89
CA GLU A 170 9.16 -19.92 7.45
C GLU A 170 8.58 -19.73 8.87
N LEU A 171 7.55 -20.51 9.19
CA LEU A 171 6.88 -20.52 10.47
C LEU A 171 7.13 -21.88 11.13
N LEU A 172 7.75 -21.87 12.29
CA LEU A 172 8.18 -23.10 12.99
C LEU A 172 7.27 -23.44 14.15
N ASN A 173 6.86 -24.68 14.30
CA ASN A 173 6.26 -25.20 15.52
C ASN A 173 7.35 -25.35 16.61
N TRP A 174 7.40 -24.41 17.55
CA TRP A 174 8.43 -24.35 18.59
C TRP A 174 8.01 -24.97 19.93
N GLN A 175 6.84 -25.61 19.97
CA GLN A 175 6.33 -26.30 21.15
C GLN A 175 6.89 -27.71 21.31
#